data_AF-A0A3C1A8E9-F1
#
_entry.id   AF-A0A3C1A8E9-F1
#
_cell.length_a   1.000
_cell.length_b   1.000
_cell.length_c   1.000
_cell.angle_alpha   90.00
_cell.angle_beta   90.00
_cell.angle_gamma   90.00
#
_symmetry.space_group_name_H-M   'P 1'
#
loop_
_entity.id
_entity.type
_entity.pdbx_description
1 polymer ?
#
loop_
_entity_poly.entity_id
_entity_poly.type
_entity_poly.pdbx_seq_one_letter_code
_entity_poly.pdbx_strand_id
1 'polypeptide(L)' 'MNAYYQNKEELIEIIGEKIAFLNRVLFHSSSSEFPLEEVIEDIAFLKDHKYILTGQGLNQLEFYIREAEEMLKSYL' A
#
# COMPACT_ATOMS: atom_id res chain seq x y z
N MET A 1 -18.09 -9.17 -7.32
CA MET A 1 -16.78 -8.50 -7.20
C MET A 1 -16.06 -8.73 -8.51
N ASN A 2 -15.91 -7.68 -9.34
CA ASN A 2 -14.96 -7.74 -10.45
C ASN A 2 -13.58 -7.75 -9.80
N ALA A 3 -12.76 -8.75 -10.12
CA ALA A 3 -11.37 -8.71 -9.75
C ALA A 3 -10.74 -7.47 -10.38
N TYR A 4 -10.06 -6.65 -9.59
CA TYR A 4 -9.36 -5.44 -10.03
C TYR A 4 -8.16 -5.73 -10.95
N TYR A 5 -7.91 -7.01 -11.24
CA TYR A 5 -6.80 -7.52 -12.04
C TYR A 5 -7.22 -8.84 -12.72
N GLN A 6 -6.71 -9.08 -13.93
CA GLN A 6 -7.00 -10.23 -14.78
C GLN A 6 -5.96 -11.35 -14.63
N ASN A 7 -4.74 -11.01 -14.22
CA ASN A 7 -3.63 -11.97 -14.09
C ASN A 7 -2.64 -11.58 -12.97
N LYS A 8 -1.66 -12.46 -12.70
CA LYS A 8 -0.68 -12.27 -11.62
C LYS A 8 0.29 -11.11 -11.88
N GLU A 9 0.64 -10.83 -13.13
CA GLU A 9 1.59 -9.76 -13.48
C GLU A 9 0.95 -8.39 -13.24
N GLU A 10 -0.28 -8.21 -13.69
CA GLU A 10 -1.08 -7.00 -13.45
C GLU A 10 -1.29 -6.74 -11.96
N LEU A 11 -1.49 -7.80 -11.16
CA LEU A 11 -1.57 -7.68 -9.72
C LEU A 11 -0.26 -7.23 -9.08
N ILE A 12 0.89 -7.69 -9.58
CA ILE A 12 2.21 -7.25 -9.09
C ILE A 12 2.44 -5.78 -9.46
N GLU A 13 2.02 -5.33 -10.63
CA GLU A 13 2.08 -3.92 -11.04
C GLU A 13 1.24 -3.03 -10.12
N ILE A 14 -0.02 -3.39 -9.86
CA ILE A 14 -0.91 -2.65 -8.95
C ILE A 14 -0.33 -2.59 -7.52
N ILE A 15 0.25 -3.70 -7.04
CA ILE A 15 0.94 -3.71 -5.74
C ILE A 15 2.10 -2.72 -5.74
N GLY A 16 2.91 -2.69 -6.81
CA GLY A 16 4.01 -1.75 -6.97
C GLY A 16 3.57 -0.29 -6.97
N GLU A 17 2.49 0.03 -7.67
CA GLU A 17 1.91 1.38 -7.73
C GLU A 17 1.43 1.86 -6.35
N LYS A 18 0.71 1.01 -5.61
CA LYS A 18 0.23 1.33 -4.26
C LYS A 18 1.37 1.51 -3.27
N ILE A 19 2.42 0.67 -3.35
CA ILE A 19 3.64 0.86 -2.55
C ILE A 19 4.31 2.20 -2.90
N ALA A 20 4.42 2.56 -4.18
CA ALA A 20 5.03 3.82 -4.61
C ALA A 20 4.21 5.03 -4.13
N PHE A 21 2.88 4.96 -4.19
CA PHE A 21 1.98 5.97 -3.65
C PHE A 21 2.18 6.15 -2.14
N LEU A 22 2.10 5.07 -1.36
CA LEU A 22 2.32 5.11 0.09
C LEU A 22 3.71 5.68 0.41
N ASN A 23 4.76 5.27 -0.31
CA ASN A 23 6.10 5.82 -0.11
C ASN A 23 6.19 7.33 -0.35
N ARG A 24 5.50 7.83 -1.38
CA ARG A 24 5.43 9.26 -1.66
C ARG A 24 4.67 10.00 -0.56
N VAL A 25 3.52 9.47 -0.15
CA VAL A 25 2.65 10.12 0.84
C VAL A 25 3.26 10.11 2.24
N LEU A 26 3.82 9.00 2.68
CA LEU A 26 4.35 8.85 4.04
C LEU A 26 5.71 9.53 4.22
N PHE A 27 6.60 9.44 3.23
CA PHE A 27 7.99 9.89 3.40
C PHE A 27 8.33 11.19 2.64
N HIS A 28 7.51 11.59 1.67
CA HIS A 28 7.82 12.72 0.79
C HIS A 28 6.69 13.77 0.69
N SER A 29 5.56 13.57 1.40
CA SER A 29 4.50 14.56 1.41
C SER A 29 4.87 15.75 2.28
N SER A 30 5.06 16.90 1.64
CA SER A 30 5.03 18.23 2.26
C SER A 30 3.67 18.92 2.05
N SER A 31 2.68 18.16 1.55
CA SER A 31 1.32 18.64 1.25
C SER A 31 0.53 18.88 2.54
N SER A 32 -0.24 19.97 2.55
CA SER A 32 -1.18 20.32 3.62
C SER A 32 -2.42 19.42 3.68
N GLU A 33 -2.69 18.64 2.62
CA GLU A 33 -3.77 17.65 2.60
C GLU A 33 -3.18 16.23 2.54
N PHE A 34 -3.50 15.45 3.57
CA PHE A 34 -3.15 14.04 3.69
C PHE A 34 -4.32 13.19 3.15
N PRO A 35 -4.12 12.38 2.08
CA PRO A 35 -5.19 11.60 1.45
C PRO A 35 -5.53 10.35 2.30
N LEU A 36 -6.18 10.58 3.44
CA LEU A 36 -6.44 9.57 4.47
C LEU A 36 -7.19 8.34 3.95
N GLU A 37 -8.28 8.55 3.20
CA GLU A 37 -9.13 7.47 2.68
C GLU A 37 -8.36 6.60 1.69
N GLU A 38 -7.61 7.22 0.77
CA GLU A 38 -6.83 6.54 -0.26
C GLU A 38 -5.69 5.71 0.36
N VAL A 39 -5.06 6.21 1.42
CA VAL A 39 -4.04 5.47 2.20
C VAL A 39 -4.65 4.24 2.89
N ILE A 40 -5.83 4.37 3.50
CA ILE A 40 -6.51 3.26 4.18
C ILE A 40 -6.88 2.17 3.16
N GLU A 41 -7.43 2.55 2.01
CA GLU A 41 -7.80 1.61 0.94
C GLU A 41 -6.58 0.87 0.38
N ASP A 42 -5.48 1.58 0.16
CA ASP A 42 -4.24 0.99 -0.34
C ASP A 42 -3.63 0.00 0.66
N ILE A 43 -3.62 0.33 1.96
CA ILE A 43 -3.15 -0.58 3.00
C ILE A 43 -4.03 -1.84 3.06
N ALA A 44 -5.35 -1.69 3.02
CA ALA A 44 -6.27 -2.83 3.04
C ALA A 44 -6.03 -3.76 1.85
N PHE A 45 -5.93 -3.19 0.64
CA PHE A 45 -5.61 -3.95 -0.57
C PHE A 45 -4.28 -4.70 -0.44
N LEU A 46 -3.23 -4.03 0.02
CA LEU A 46 -1.91 -4.63 0.16
C LEU A 46 -1.89 -5.77 1.19
N LYS A 47 -2.64 -5.64 2.30
CA LYS A 47 -2.78 -6.72 3.30
C LYS A 47 -3.48 -7.95 2.74
N ASP A 48 -4.52 -7.76 1.94
CA ASP A 48 -5.27 -8.86 1.31
C ASP A 48 -4.42 -9.64 0.30
N HIS A 49 -3.42 -8.99 -0.30
CA HIS A 49 -2.62 -9.56 -1.39
C HIS A 49 -1.15 -9.83 -1.03
N LYS A 50 -0.71 -9.57 0.21
CA LYS A 50 0.72 -9.60 0.58
C LYS A 50 1.41 -10.94 0.33
N TYR A 51 0.72 -12.06 0.54
CA TYR A 51 1.27 -13.41 0.36
C TYR A 51 1.56 -13.77 -1.10
N ILE A 52 1.17 -12.92 -2.05
CA ILE A 52 1.50 -13.09 -3.46
C ILE A 52 2.98 -12.75 -3.72
N LEU A 53 3.58 -11.93 -2.86
CA LEU A 53 5.00 -11.58 -2.86
C LEU A 53 5.87 -12.51 -2.01
N THR A 54 5.37 -13.67 -1.58
CA THR A 54 6.15 -14.60 -0.75
C THR A 54 7.38 -15.10 -1.53
N GLY A 55 8.54 -14.51 -1.24
CA GLY A 55 9.81 -14.74 -1.95
C GLY A 55 10.41 -13.53 -2.68
N GLN A 56 9.66 -12.44 -2.87
CA GLN A 56 10.11 -11.22 -3.55
C GLN A 56 9.59 -9.97 -2.83
N GLY A 57 10.20 -9.62 -1.69
CA GLY A 57 9.93 -8.34 -1.04
C GLY A 57 8.73 -8.30 -0.07
N LEU A 58 8.16 -9.45 0.33
CA LEU A 58 7.14 -9.53 1.38
C LEU A 58 7.53 -8.75 2.65
N ASN A 59 8.79 -8.86 3.08
CA ASN A 59 9.29 -8.13 4.26
C ASN A 59 9.28 -6.60 4.06
N GLN A 60 9.56 -6.13 2.83
CA GLN A 60 9.50 -4.70 2.51
C GLN A 60 8.05 -4.21 2.47
N LEU A 61 7.14 -5.02 1.91
CA LEU A 61 5.72 -4.73 1.92
C LEU A 61 5.16 -4.66 3.36
N GLU A 62 5.50 -5.61 4.21
CA GLU A 62 5.09 -5.60 5.61
C GLU A 62 5.66 -4.40 6.38
N PHE A 63 6.89 -3.99 6.07
CA PHE A 63 7.46 -2.76 6.61
C PHE A 63 6.61 -1.53 6.19
N TYR A 64 6.33 -1.36 4.90
CA TYR A 64 5.55 -0.22 4.42
C TYR A 64 4.13 -0.18 4.98
N ILE A 65 3.45 -1.32 5.05
CA ILE A 65 2.12 -1.42 5.67
C ILE A 65 2.19 -0.94 7.13
N ARG A 66 3.19 -1.40 7.89
CA ARG A 66 3.32 -1.05 9.30
C ARG A 66 3.59 0.43 9.51
N GLU A 67 4.52 1.02 8.76
CA GLU A 67 4.82 2.45 8.87
C GLU A 67 3.61 3.32 8.49
N ALA A 68 2.84 2.88 7.49
CA ALA A 68 1.59 3.54 7.10
C ALA A 68 0.54 3.48 8.22
N GLU A 69 0.34 2.29 8.83
CA GLU A 69 -0.57 2.11 9.96
C GLU A 69 -0.15 2.94 11.20
N GLU A 70 1.14 3.04 11.51
CA GLU A 70 1.63 3.89 12.60
C GLU A 70 1.37 5.38 12.34
N MET A 71 1.56 5.85 11.10
CA MET A 71 1.24 7.24 10.74
C MET A 71 -0.27 7.52 10.88
N LEU A 72 -1.14 6.59 10.45
CA LEU A 72 -2.59 6.74 10.55
C LEU A 72 -3.08 6.94 11.99
N LYS A 73 -2.43 6.32 12.98
CA LYS A 73 -2.77 6.53 14.41
C LYS A 73 -2.61 7.97 14.87
N SER A 74 -1.83 8.80 14.17
CA SER A 74 -1.71 10.23 14.50
C SER A 74 -2.90 11.07 14.01
N TYR A 75 -3.76 10.50 13.17
CA TYR A 75 -4.93 11.16 12.57
C TYR A 75 -6.28 10.65 13.09
N LEU A 76 -6.29 9.59 13.90
CA LEU A 76 -7.47 8.95 14.51
C LEU A 76 -7.47 9.13 16.03
#